data_AF-A0A2M8Y5B3-F1
#
_entry.id   AF-A0A2M8Y5B3-F1
#
_cell.length_a   1.000
_cell.length_b   1.000
_cell.length_c   1.000
_cell.angle_alpha   90.00
_cell.angle_beta   90.00
_cell.angle_gamma   90.00
#
_symmetry.space_group_name_H-M   'P 1'
#
loop_
_entity.id
_entity.type
_entity.pdbx_description
1 polymer ?
#
loop_
_entity_poly.entity_id
_entity_poly.type
_entity_poly.pdbx_seq_one_letter_code
_entity_poly.pdbx_strand_id
1 'polypeptide(L)'
;METDEIEKLETIKRLTSSCLSTLRPVDNKNRIHSAEIKVYDYYELASVIRNLMKLCVVALDHDGAEVPVTIENRSIDVGLILGIALQLFPIDEFELLNEISILFPVDHDQMINEKTENQKENFKDTSEK
;
A
#
# COMPACT_ATOMS: atom_id res chain seq x y z
N MET A 1 12.75 -12.13 26.97
CA MET A 1 12.66 -11.11 25.90
C MET A 1 12.61 -11.78 24.53
N GLU A 2 13.45 -12.79 24.25
CA GLU A 2 13.43 -13.55 22.98
C GLU A 2 12.10 -14.27 22.65
N THR A 3 11.34 -14.72 23.65
CA THR A 3 10.08 -15.44 23.44
C THR A 3 8.98 -14.59 22.78
N ASP A 4 8.96 -13.29 23.07
CA ASP A 4 7.94 -12.35 22.61
C ASP A 4 8.17 -11.94 21.14
N GLU A 5 9.44 -11.84 20.72
CA GLU A 5 9.82 -11.56 19.33
C GLU A 5 9.54 -12.74 18.39
N ILE A 6 9.76 -13.97 18.87
CA ILE A 6 9.46 -15.19 18.09
C ILE A 6 7.95 -15.33 17.86
N GLU A 7 7.13 -15.04 18.88
CA GLU A 7 5.66 -15.10 18.76
C GLU A 7 5.11 -14.05 17.77
N LYS A 8 5.69 -12.84 17.77
CA LYS A 8 5.37 -11.81 16.77
C LYS A 8 5.74 -12.24 15.36
N LEU A 9 6.90 -12.87 15.18
CA LEU A 9 7.33 -13.38 13.87
C LEU A 9 6.41 -14.49 13.34
N GLU A 10 5.99 -15.43 14.19
CA GLU A 10 5.02 -16.46 13.80
C GLU A 10 3.67 -15.86 13.43
N THR A 11 3.23 -14.83 14.16
CA THR A 11 2.00 -14.10 13.87
C THR A 11 2.08 -13.39 12.52
N ILE A 12 3.17 -12.68 12.22
CA ILE A 12 3.39 -12.08 10.89
C ILE A 12 3.35 -13.14 9.80
N LYS A 13 4.03 -14.28 9.99
CA LYS A 13 4.08 -15.35 9.00
C LYS A 13 2.68 -15.88 8.68
N ARG A 14 1.84 -16.07 9.71
CA ARG A 14 0.43 -16.47 9.55
C ARG A 14 -0.35 -15.41 8.78
N LEU A 15 -0.28 -14.14 9.19
CA LEU A 15 -1.02 -13.05 8.55
C LEU A 15 -0.60 -12.83 7.09
N THR A 16 0.69 -12.93 6.79
CA THR A 16 1.23 -12.78 5.43
C THR A 16 0.64 -13.86 4.50
N SER A 17 0.49 -15.09 5.00
CA SER A 17 -0.08 -16.20 4.22
C SER A 17 -1.58 -16.07 3.96
N SER A 18 -2.32 -15.40 4.83
CA SER A 18 -3.77 -15.18 4.67
C SER A 18 -4.10 -13.93 3.86
N CYS A 19 -3.28 -12.88 3.98
CA CYS A 19 -3.64 -11.54 3.54
C CYS A 19 -2.91 -11.07 2.26
N LEU A 20 -1.76 -11.65 1.88
CA LEU A 20 -1.09 -11.33 0.60
C LEU A 20 -1.71 -12.12 -0.55
N SER A 21 -2.98 -11.84 -0.84
CA SER A 21 -3.82 -12.60 -1.75
C SER A 21 -3.95 -11.99 -3.14
N THR A 22 -3.75 -10.68 -3.27
CA THR A 22 -4.07 -9.88 -4.47
C THR A 22 -3.14 -10.19 -5.64
N LEU A 23 -1.88 -10.54 -5.37
CA LEU A 23 -0.89 -10.89 -6.42
C LEU A 23 -0.75 -12.41 -6.65
N ARG A 24 -1.68 -13.25 -6.17
CA ARG A 24 -1.56 -14.71 -6.28
C ARG A 24 -1.68 -15.21 -7.73
N PRO A 25 -0.94 -16.28 -8.10
CA PRO A 25 -1.12 -16.96 -9.39
C PRO A 25 -2.55 -17.50 -9.52
N VAL A 26 -3.19 -17.30 -10.67
CA VAL A 26 -4.56 -17.77 -10.88
C VAL A 26 -4.55 -19.25 -11.25
N ASP A 27 -4.87 -20.09 -10.27
CA ASP A 27 -5.43 -21.41 -10.53
C ASP A 27 -6.95 -21.23 -10.58
N ASN A 28 -7.59 -21.17 -11.77
CA ASN A 28 -8.92 -21.77 -11.82
C ASN A 28 -9.55 -22.12 -13.16
N LYS A 29 -10.19 -23.29 -13.08
CA LYS A 29 -11.26 -23.81 -13.92
C LYS A 29 -12.56 -23.13 -13.49
N ASN A 30 -13.08 -22.19 -14.27
CA ASN A 30 -14.50 -21.83 -14.26
C ASN A 30 -14.87 -21.10 -15.55
N ARG A 31 -16.15 -21.15 -15.94
CA ARG A 31 -16.70 -20.60 -17.20
C ARG A 31 -16.80 -19.06 -17.21
N ILE A 32 -15.79 -18.38 -16.68
CA ILE A 32 -15.61 -16.94 -16.69
C ILE A 32 -14.23 -16.69 -17.30
N HIS A 33 -14.13 -15.80 -18.29
CA HIS A 33 -12.84 -15.42 -18.84
C HIS A 33 -12.11 -14.55 -17.80
N SER A 34 -10.99 -15.05 -17.28
CA SER A 34 -10.08 -14.25 -16.46
C SER A 34 -9.17 -13.42 -17.37
N ALA A 35 -9.00 -12.15 -17.05
CA ALA A 35 -7.97 -11.29 -17.62
C ALA A 35 -6.94 -11.02 -16.51
N GLU A 36 -5.73 -11.57 -16.65
CA GLU A 36 -4.64 -11.33 -15.70
C GLU A 36 -3.96 -9.99 -15.98
N ILE A 37 -3.77 -9.19 -14.93
CA ILE A 37 -2.90 -8.02 -14.94
C ILE A 37 -1.66 -8.37 -14.12
N LYS A 38 -0.51 -8.48 -14.78
CA LYS A 38 0.76 -8.74 -14.13
C LYS A 38 1.42 -7.42 -13.75
N VAL A 39 1.73 -7.28 -12.46
CA VAL A 39 2.48 -6.16 -11.89
C VAL A 39 3.69 -6.71 -11.15
N TYR A 40 4.77 -5.95 -11.14
CA TYR A 40 6.06 -6.28 -10.56
C TYR A 40 6.00 -6.32 -9.04
N ASP A 41 5.30 -5.37 -8.41
CA ASP A 41 5.13 -5.28 -6.97
C ASP A 41 3.86 -4.48 -6.58
N TYR A 42 3.63 -4.36 -5.27
CA TYR A 42 2.51 -3.58 -4.71
C TYR A 42 2.62 -2.08 -4.98
N TYR A 43 3.82 -1.55 -5.22
CA TYR A 43 4.00 -0.14 -5.57
C TYR A 43 3.48 0.12 -6.99
N GLU A 44 3.78 -0.75 -7.94
CA GLU A 44 3.21 -0.70 -9.29
C GLU A 44 1.69 -0.87 -9.24
N LEU A 45 1.17 -1.84 -8.47
CA LEU A 45 -0.27 -2.02 -8.27
C LEU A 45 -0.95 -0.74 -7.75
N ALA A 46 -0.39 -0.13 -6.70
CA ALA A 46 -0.89 1.12 -6.14
C ALA A 46 -0.81 2.27 -7.15
N SER A 47 0.25 2.30 -7.98
CA SER A 47 0.39 3.26 -9.07
C SER A 47 -0.70 3.10 -10.13
N VAL A 48 -1.03 1.86 -10.52
CA VAL A 48 -2.14 1.56 -11.44
C VAL A 48 -3.46 2.07 -10.87
N ILE A 49 -3.81 1.65 -9.64
CA ILE A 49 -5.05 2.09 -8.97
C ILE A 49 -5.12 3.62 -8.88
N ARG A 50 -4.01 4.26 -8.49
CA ARG A 50 -3.93 5.73 -8.38
C ARG A 50 -4.16 6.41 -9.72
N ASN A 51 -3.62 5.89 -10.82
CA ASN A 51 -3.82 6.47 -12.15
C ASN A 51 -5.26 6.24 -12.66
N LEU A 52 -5.87 5.09 -12.35
CA LEU A 52 -7.31 4.88 -12.62
C LEU A 52 -8.18 5.90 -11.87
N MET A 53 -7.87 6.18 -10.60
CA MET A 53 -8.58 7.20 -9.83
C MET A 53 -8.40 8.61 -10.40
N LYS A 54 -7.18 8.98 -10.81
CA LYS A 54 -6.93 10.26 -11.48
C LYS A 54 -7.71 10.39 -12.78
N LEU A 55 -7.80 9.31 -13.57
CA LEU A 55 -8.58 9.28 -14.79
C LEU A 55 -10.06 9.56 -14.50
N CYS A 56 -10.62 8.93 -13.47
CA CYS A 56 -11.99 9.19 -13.03
C CYS A 56 -12.20 10.65 -12.60
N VAL A 57 -11.25 11.24 -11.85
CA VAL A 57 -11.32 12.66 -11.45
C VAL A 57 -11.34 13.58 -12.67
N VAL A 58 -10.45 13.33 -13.63
CA VAL A 58 -10.36 14.11 -14.87
C VAL A 58 -11.60 13.94 -15.74
N ALA A 59 -12.17 12.73 -15.81
CA ALA A 59 -13.38 12.44 -16.56
C ALA A 59 -14.65 13.07 -15.97
N LEU A 60 -14.68 13.24 -14.64
CA LEU A 60 -15.78 13.89 -13.93
C LEU A 60 -15.68 15.42 -13.97
N ASP A 61 -14.48 15.96 -14.16
CA ASP A 61 -14.28 17.39 -14.34
C ASP A 61 -14.78 17.81 -15.74
N HIS A 62 -15.79 18.67 -15.78
CA HIS A 62 -16.47 19.05 -17.02
C HIS A 62 -15.57 19.78 -18.03
N ASP A 63 -14.42 20.29 -17.60
CA ASP A 63 -13.38 20.93 -18.42
C ASP A 63 -12.13 20.02 -18.62
N GLY A 64 -12.12 18.80 -18.08
CA GLY A 64 -10.89 18.05 -17.77
C GLY A 64 -10.29 17.18 -18.88
N ALA A 65 -11.04 16.78 -19.91
CA ALA A 65 -10.48 15.94 -20.98
C ALA A 65 -11.14 16.18 -22.34
N GLU A 66 -10.47 16.97 -23.18
CA GLU A 66 -10.71 16.94 -24.61
C GLU A 66 -10.20 15.60 -25.17
N VAL A 67 -11.08 14.61 -25.26
CA VAL A 67 -10.79 13.41 -26.04
C VAL A 67 -10.62 13.82 -27.50
N PRO A 68 -9.54 13.40 -28.19
CA PRO A 68 -9.29 13.77 -29.57
C PRO A 68 -10.54 13.53 -30.44
N VAL A 69 -10.82 14.48 -31.33
CA VAL A 69 -12.00 14.49 -32.23
C VAL A 69 -12.12 13.20 -33.07
N THR A 70 -11.01 12.46 -33.22
CA THR A 70 -10.90 11.20 -33.97
C THR A 70 -11.42 9.96 -33.25
N ILE A 71 -11.78 10.05 -31.96
CA ILE A 71 -12.31 8.93 -31.17
C ILE A 71 -13.83 9.05 -31.08
N GLU A 72 -14.55 8.04 -31.55
CA GLU A 72 -16.00 7.93 -31.32
C GLU A 72 -16.26 7.70 -29.82
N ASN A 73 -17.29 8.33 -29.27
CA ASN A 73 -17.66 8.29 -27.85
C ASN A 73 -16.62 8.98 -26.94
N ARG A 74 -16.65 10.33 -26.94
CA ARG A 74 -15.71 11.21 -26.23
C ARG A 74 -15.81 11.18 -24.70
N SER A 75 -16.75 10.43 -24.14
CA SER A 75 -16.93 10.30 -22.69
C SER A 75 -16.21 9.06 -22.17
N ILE A 76 -15.41 9.22 -21.13
CA ILE A 76 -14.87 8.10 -20.36
C ILE A 76 -16.01 7.52 -19.51
N ASP A 77 -16.25 6.21 -19.61
CA ASP A 77 -17.16 5.51 -18.71
C ASP A 77 -16.49 5.32 -17.34
N VAL A 78 -16.73 6.30 -16.46
CA VAL A 78 -16.20 6.31 -15.09
C VAL A 78 -16.65 5.08 -14.30
N GLY A 79 -17.85 4.55 -14.56
CA GLY A 79 -18.37 3.37 -13.87
C GLY A 79 -17.55 2.12 -14.17
N LEU A 80 -17.19 1.93 -15.45
CA LEU A 80 -16.33 0.82 -15.88
C LEU A 80 -14.93 0.92 -15.27
N ILE A 81 -14.32 2.10 -15.29
CA ILE A 81 -12.97 2.32 -14.74
C ILE A 81 -12.95 2.10 -13.23
N LEU A 82 -13.95 2.61 -12.50
CA LEU A 82 -14.10 2.36 -11.06
C LEU A 82 -14.31 0.89 -10.75
N GLY A 83 -15.08 0.16 -11.58
CA GLY A 83 -15.27 -1.27 -11.43
C GLY A 83 -13.96 -2.06 -11.54
N ILE A 84 -13.04 -1.64 -12.40
CA ILE A 84 -11.69 -2.24 -12.50
C ILE A 84 -10.83 -1.84 -11.30
N ALA A 85 -10.82 -0.56 -10.94
CA ALA A 85 -10.05 -0.09 -9.79
C ALA A 85 -10.45 -0.80 -8.49
N LEU A 86 -11.75 -1.06 -8.30
CA LEU A 86 -12.27 -1.78 -7.13
C LEU A 86 -11.79 -3.24 -7.08
N GLN A 87 -11.71 -3.92 -8.22
CA GLN A 87 -11.19 -5.30 -8.30
C GLN A 87 -9.69 -5.39 -7.99
N LEU A 88 -8.94 -4.31 -8.22
CA LEU A 88 -7.50 -4.25 -7.96
C LEU A 88 -7.18 -3.84 -6.52
N PHE A 89 -8.15 -3.39 -5.74
CA PHE A 89 -7.93 -2.85 -4.40
C PHE A 89 -7.48 -3.96 -3.41
N PRO A 90 -6.27 -3.86 -2.83
CA PRO A 90 -5.71 -4.92 -1.99
C PRO A 90 -6.20 -4.80 -0.53
N ILE A 91 -7.51 -5.05 -0.32
CA ILE A 91 -8.17 -4.86 0.99
C ILE A 91 -7.58 -5.76 2.07
N ASP A 92 -7.36 -7.03 1.77
CA ASP A 92 -6.78 -8.00 2.70
C ASP A 92 -5.36 -7.57 3.12
N GLU A 93 -4.57 -7.05 2.19
CA GLU A 93 -3.23 -6.52 2.49
C GLU A 93 -3.27 -5.25 3.35
N PHE A 94 -4.29 -4.41 3.23
CA PHE A 94 -4.46 -3.28 4.14
C PHE A 94 -4.79 -3.72 5.56
N GLU A 95 -5.55 -4.81 5.72
CA GLU A 95 -5.79 -5.42 7.03
C GLU A 95 -4.47 -5.93 7.64
N LEU A 96 -3.62 -6.59 6.85
CA LEU A 96 -2.27 -7.00 7.28
C LEU A 96 -1.44 -5.81 7.77
N LEU A 97 -1.42 -4.69 7.03
CA LEU A 97 -0.67 -3.51 7.46
C LEU A 97 -1.20 -2.94 8.78
N ASN A 98 -2.51 -2.96 8.99
CA ASN A 98 -3.12 -2.55 10.24
C ASN A 98 -2.70 -3.48 11.40
N GLU A 99 -2.77 -4.79 11.21
CA GLU A 99 -2.33 -5.77 12.21
C GLU A 99 -0.84 -5.60 12.57
N ILE A 100 0.03 -5.39 11.57
CA ILE A 100 1.46 -5.10 11.79
C ILE A 100 1.63 -3.84 12.64
N SER A 101 0.86 -2.78 12.39
CA SER A 101 0.95 -1.54 13.18
C SER A 101 0.56 -1.73 14.65
N ILE A 102 -0.31 -2.70 14.94
CA ILE A 102 -0.72 -3.07 16.30
C ILE A 102 0.34 -3.95 16.97
N LEU A 103 0.93 -4.89 16.22
CA LEU A 103 2.00 -5.80 16.70
C LEU A 103 3.33 -5.07 17.00
N PHE A 104 3.61 -4.01 16.25
CA PHE A 104 4.82 -3.19 16.36
C PHE A 104 4.44 -1.72 16.52
N PRO A 105 3.88 -1.34 17.69
CA PRO A 105 3.59 0.05 17.97
C PRO A 105 4.89 0.84 17.99
N VAL A 106 4.88 2.03 17.37
CA VAL A 106 6.02 2.94 17.44
C VAL A 106 6.04 3.54 18.84
N ASP A 107 6.93 3.04 19.71
CA ASP A 107 7.17 3.63 21.02
C ASP A 107 7.78 5.03 20.86
N HIS A 108 6.93 6.06 20.91
CA HIS A 108 7.38 7.46 20.83
C HIS A 108 8.34 7.86 21.97
N ASP A 109 8.48 7.05 23.03
CA ASP A 109 9.34 7.31 24.18
C ASP A 109 10.83 6.99 23.94
N GLN A 110 11.18 6.15 22.96
CA GLN A 110 12.60 5.84 22.67
C GLN A 110 13.32 6.96 21.90
N MET A 111 12.59 7.80 21.16
CA MET A 111 13.19 8.94 20.44
C MET A 111 13.59 10.12 21.35
N ILE A 112 13.12 10.15 22.60
CA ILE A 112 13.51 11.18 23.56
C ILE A 112 14.84 10.79 24.23
N ASN A 113 15.02 9.52 24.61
CA ASN A 113 16.22 9.10 25.34
C ASN A 113 17.51 9.15 24.51
N GLU A 114 17.49 8.79 23.22
CA GLU A 114 18.67 8.90 22.36
C GLU A 114 19.11 10.36 22.11
N LYS A 115 18.18 11.32 22.14
CA LYS A 115 18.53 12.75 22.03
C LYS A 115 19.16 13.29 23.31
N THR A 116 18.78 12.78 24.48
CA THR A 116 19.33 13.24 25.77
C THR A 116 20.72 12.68 26.09
N GLU A 117 21.07 11.48 25.64
CA GLU A 117 22.42 10.93 25.84
C GLU A 117 23.45 11.59 24.91
N ASN A 118 23.10 11.78 23.64
CA ASN A 118 23.95 12.49 22.65
C ASN A 118 24.20 13.97 22.99
N GLN A 119 23.35 14.60 23.82
CA GLN A 119 23.58 15.96 24.32
C GLN A 119 24.48 16.01 25.57
N LYS A 120 24.52 14.93 26.38
CA LYS A 120 25.38 14.87 27.58
C LYS A 120 26.83 14.55 27.26
N GLU A 121 27.10 13.74 26.23
CA GLU A 121 28.48 13.46 25.79
C GLU A 121 29.14 14.70 25.16
N ASN A 122 28.41 15.47 24.33
CA ASN A 122 28.92 16.70 23.73
C ASN A 122 29.25 17.82 24.74
N PHE A 123 28.68 17.79 25.96
CA PHE A 123 28.97 18.80 26.98
C PHE A 123 30.22 18.48 27.82
N LYS A 124 30.66 17.21 27.89
CA LYS A 124 31.88 16.82 28.62
C LYS A 124 33.16 17.11 27.86
N ASP A 125 33.17 16.99 26.53
CA ASP A 125 34.37 17.22 25.72
C ASP A 125 34.72 18.70 25.52
N THR A 126 33.84 19.63 25.90
CA THR A 126 34.08 21.08 25.74
C THR A 126 34.60 21.76 27.01
N SER A 127 34.71 21.05 28.15
CA SER A 127 35.21 21.61 29.42
C SER A 127 36.65 21.24 29.77
N GLU A 128 37.38 20.52 28.90
CA GLU A 128 38.75 20.07 29.14
C GLU A 128 39.80 20.64 28.16
N LYS A 129 39.55 21.82 27.58
CA LYS A 129 40.55 22.57 26.81
C LYS A 129 40.76 24.00 27.30
#